data_AF-A0A6I5NJY6-F1
#
_entry.id   AF-A0A6I5NJY6-F1
#
_cell.length_a   1.000
_cell.length_b   1.000
_cell.length_c   1.000
_cell.angle_alpha   90.00
_cell.angle_beta   90.00
_cell.angle_gamma   90.00
#
_symmetry.space_group_name_H-M   'P 1'
#
loop_
_entity.id
_entity.type
_entity.pdbx_description
1 polymer ?
#
loop_
_entity_poly.entity_id
_entity_poly.type
_entity_poly.pdbx_seq_one_letter_code
_entity_poly.pdbx_strand_id
1 'polypeptide(L)'
;MPKLIVYACPVGELAEQLEAYFSKSRVACSPNTAHQYMPHCTLTGFFEDTTNSIPKYTQTLERSLKRYRRSQPTPPIDVSKLTFRSEWHGLELSSDWLKKLVLDFVCNATSPTRKTPLRPKDWLHLSLAYGFEAEQHEDLTTLAQDLINPQSSVKWELRFYQQHLDGAWTCHQRLQLTE
;
A
#
# COMPACT_ATOMS: atom_id res chain seq x y z
N MET A 1 11.00 19.23 2.76
CA MET A 1 11.44 17.96 3.36
C MET A 1 10.79 16.83 2.57
N PRO A 2 11.48 15.74 2.21
CA PRO A 2 10.86 14.62 1.50
C PRO A 2 9.66 14.07 2.26
N LYS A 3 8.59 13.78 1.52
CA LYS A 3 7.38 13.14 2.02
C LYS A 3 7.53 11.63 1.88
N LEU A 4 7.63 10.93 3.01
CA LEU A 4 8.01 9.53 3.12
C LEU A 4 6.82 8.67 3.55
N ILE A 5 6.79 7.42 3.09
CA ILE A 5 5.72 6.47 3.42
C ILE A 5 6.15 5.02 3.25
N VAL A 6 5.52 4.13 4.01
CA VAL A 6 5.66 2.66 3.90
C VAL A 6 4.35 2.06 3.37
N TYR A 7 4.47 1.24 2.34
CA TYR A 7 3.39 0.48 1.72
C TYR A 7 3.66 -1.02 1.72
N ALA A 8 2.61 -1.83 1.69
CA ALA A 8 2.67 -3.19 1.16
C ALA A 8 2.13 -3.18 -0.27
N CYS A 9 2.92 -3.61 -1.25
CA CYS A 9 2.51 -3.66 -2.65
C CYS A 9 2.32 -5.12 -3.09
N PRO A 10 1.20 -5.47 -3.75
CA PRO A 10 1.04 -6.79 -4.33
C PRO A 10 2.00 -6.96 -5.50
N VAL A 11 2.42 -8.20 -5.74
CA VAL A 11 3.21 -8.64 -6.89
C VAL A 11 2.69 -10.01 -7.35
N GLY A 12 2.87 -10.33 -8.64
CA GLY A 12 2.33 -11.53 -9.26
C GLY A 12 0.92 -11.32 -9.83
N GLU A 13 0.13 -12.40 -9.90
CA GLU A 13 -1.15 -12.44 -10.63
C GLU A 13 -2.13 -11.35 -10.20
N LEU A 14 -2.35 -11.16 -8.89
CA LEU A 14 -3.23 -10.09 -8.42
C LEU A 14 -2.72 -8.69 -8.83
N ALA A 15 -1.40 -8.48 -8.86
CA ALA A 15 -0.85 -7.19 -9.28
C ALA A 15 -1.12 -6.92 -10.77
N GLU A 16 -1.03 -7.93 -11.63
CA GLU A 16 -1.34 -7.82 -13.06
C GLU A 16 -2.83 -7.48 -13.29
N GLN A 17 -3.72 -8.11 -12.52
CA GLN A 17 -5.15 -7.80 -12.54
C GLN A 17 -5.43 -6.35 -12.11
N LEU A 18 -4.76 -5.88 -11.05
CA LEU A 18 -4.88 -4.51 -10.56
C LEU A 18 -4.36 -3.50 -11.58
N GLU A 19 -3.23 -3.79 -12.24
CA GLU A 19 -2.69 -2.95 -13.33
C GLU A 19 -3.65 -2.88 -14.53
N ALA A 20 -4.25 -4.02 -14.91
CA ALA A 20 -5.25 -4.08 -15.96
C ALA A 20 -6.51 -3.27 -15.60
N TYR A 21 -6.99 -3.38 -14.36
CA TYR A 21 -8.09 -2.56 -13.85
C TYR A 21 -7.73 -1.07 -13.94
N PHE A 22 -6.60 -0.64 -13.37
CA PHE A 22 -6.17 0.77 -13.36
C PHE A 22 -6.02 1.36 -14.78
N SER A 23 -5.56 0.55 -15.73
CA SER A 23 -5.45 0.97 -17.13
C SER A 23 -6.83 1.17 -17.75
N LYS A 24 -7.74 0.20 -17.60
CA LYS A 24 -9.08 0.22 -18.21
C LYS A 24 -10.01 1.24 -17.55
N SER A 25 -10.02 1.34 -16.22
CA SER A 25 -10.82 2.31 -15.48
C SER A 25 -10.43 3.75 -15.81
N ARG A 26 -9.14 4.03 -16.01
CA ARG A 26 -8.67 5.36 -16.42
C ARG A 26 -9.22 5.78 -17.80
N VAL A 27 -9.32 4.83 -18.74
CA VAL A 27 -9.85 5.08 -20.09
C VAL A 27 -11.37 5.21 -20.06
N ALA A 28 -12.06 4.35 -19.30
CA ALA A 28 -13.52 4.32 -19.26
C ALA A 28 -14.14 5.46 -18.41
N CYS A 29 -13.54 5.80 -17.27
CA CYS A 29 -14.17 6.65 -16.24
C CYS A 29 -13.37 7.91 -15.89
N SER A 30 -12.42 8.33 -16.74
CA SER A 30 -11.44 9.38 -16.42
C SER A 30 -10.56 9.05 -15.17
N PRO A 31 -9.45 9.78 -14.94
CA PRO A 31 -8.61 9.53 -13.77
C PRO A 31 -9.27 9.93 -12.44
N ASN A 32 -9.63 8.95 -11.61
CA ASN A 32 -9.88 9.13 -10.17
C ASN A 32 -8.60 9.15 -9.31
N THR A 33 -8.73 9.39 -8.00
CA THR A 33 -7.60 9.60 -7.08
C THR A 33 -6.72 8.35 -6.87
N ALA A 34 -7.27 7.13 -6.97
CA ALA A 34 -6.50 5.90 -6.81
C ALA A 34 -5.39 5.79 -7.86
N HIS A 35 -5.65 6.30 -9.07
CA HIS A 35 -4.71 6.29 -10.19
C HIS A 35 -3.45 7.17 -10.02
N GLN A 36 -3.36 7.95 -8.93
CA GLN A 36 -2.16 8.73 -8.59
C GLN A 36 -1.08 7.88 -7.89
N TYR A 37 -1.40 6.62 -7.57
CA TYR A 37 -0.56 5.72 -6.81
C TYR A 37 -0.41 4.40 -7.56
N MET A 38 0.66 3.67 -7.26
CA MET A 38 0.73 2.24 -7.58
C MET A 38 -0.31 1.48 -6.75
N PRO A 39 -0.78 0.29 -7.17
CA PRO A 39 -1.59 -0.56 -6.30
C PRO A 39 -0.85 -0.86 -4.99
N HIS A 40 -1.46 -0.54 -3.85
CA HIS A 40 -0.80 -0.62 -2.56
C HIS A 40 -1.79 -0.70 -1.39
N CYS A 41 -1.31 -1.26 -0.28
CA CYS A 41 -1.87 -1.08 1.05
C CYS A 41 -1.04 -0.06 1.83
N THR A 42 -1.69 0.99 2.33
CA THR A 42 -1.01 2.01 3.15
C THR A 42 -0.73 1.47 4.55
N LEU A 43 0.55 1.44 4.97
CA LEU A 43 0.93 0.93 6.29
C LEU A 43 1.24 2.05 7.29
N THR A 44 1.70 3.19 6.78
CA THR A 44 1.94 4.39 7.58
C THR A 44 1.24 5.58 6.94
N GLY A 45 0.78 6.54 7.73
CA GLY A 45 0.49 7.87 7.21
C GLY A 45 1.77 8.52 6.72
N PHE A 46 1.65 9.40 5.72
CA PHE A 46 2.78 10.21 5.29
C PHE A 46 3.42 10.95 6.46
N PHE A 47 4.75 10.99 6.41
CA PHE A 47 5.58 11.73 7.34
C PHE A 47 6.70 12.44 6.59
N GLU A 48 7.30 13.43 7.22
CA GLU A 48 8.36 14.23 6.62
C GLU A 48 9.61 14.16 7.48
N ASP A 49 10.76 14.04 6.82
CA ASP A 49 12.06 14.08 7.47
C ASP A 49 13.13 14.57 6.47
N THR A 50 14.39 14.62 6.86
CA THR A 50 15.51 14.99 5.98
C THR A 50 15.95 13.81 5.12
N THR A 51 16.52 14.04 3.94
CA THR A 51 17.06 12.96 3.08
C THR A 51 18.10 12.10 3.80
N ASN A 52 18.90 12.69 4.69
CA ASN A 52 19.92 11.98 5.48
C ASN A 52 19.34 10.95 6.46
N SER A 53 18.05 11.04 6.77
CA SER A 53 17.36 10.08 7.64
C SER A 53 16.91 8.80 6.92
N ILE A 54 16.86 8.79 5.58
CA ILE A 54 16.36 7.67 4.76
C ILE A 54 17.05 6.35 5.09
N PRO A 55 18.40 6.27 5.18
CA PRO A 55 19.07 5.02 5.54
C PRO A 55 18.66 4.47 6.90
N LYS A 56 18.32 5.34 7.85
CA LYS A 56 17.84 4.92 9.18
C LYS A 56 16.47 4.25 9.09
N TYR A 57 15.57 4.78 8.27
CA TYR A 57 14.25 4.19 8.05
C TYR A 57 14.34 2.84 7.35
N THR A 58 15.12 2.74 6.28
CA THR A 58 15.27 1.48 5.53
C THR A 58 15.90 0.38 6.39
N GLN A 59 16.94 0.72 7.16
CA GLN A 59 17.56 -0.22 8.10
C GLN A 59 16.60 -0.65 9.22
N THR A 60 15.78 0.28 9.73
CA THR A 60 14.81 -0.03 10.79
C THR A 60 13.70 -0.94 10.26
N LEU A 61 13.21 -0.69 9.05
CA LEU A 61 12.18 -1.52 8.40
C LEU A 61 12.68 -2.94 8.18
N GLU A 62 13.91 -3.09 7.67
CA GLU A 62 14.55 -4.39 7.49
C GLU A 62 14.73 -5.15 8.82
N ARG A 63 15.20 -4.46 9.87
CA ARG A 63 15.34 -5.06 11.21
C ARG A 63 13.99 -5.52 11.77
N SER A 64 12.95 -4.72 11.58
CA SER A 64 11.59 -5.05 12.00
C SER A 64 11.09 -6.29 11.25
N LEU A 65 11.25 -6.33 9.93
CA LEU A 65 10.90 -7.51 9.13
C LEU A 65 11.67 -8.76 9.60
N LYS A 66 12.99 -8.65 9.80
CA LYS A 66 13.82 -9.77 10.29
C LYS A 66 13.36 -10.28 11.66
N ARG A 67 12.96 -9.40 12.57
CA ARG A 67 12.44 -9.75 13.89
C ARG A 67 11.15 -10.56 13.81
N TYR A 68 10.25 -10.18 12.92
CA TYR A 68 8.94 -10.80 12.78
C TYR A 68 8.88 -11.94 11.75
N ARG A 69 9.96 -12.16 10.98
CA ARG A 69 10.01 -13.17 9.89
C ARG A 69 9.65 -14.58 10.35
N ARG A 70 10.16 -15.01 11.52
CA ARG A 70 9.92 -16.37 12.05
C ARG A 70 8.46 -16.66 12.38
N SER A 71 7.69 -15.63 12.73
CA SER A 71 6.27 -15.75 13.09
C SER A 71 5.35 -15.34 11.95
N GLN A 72 5.88 -15.23 10.73
CA GLN A 72 5.12 -14.77 9.58
C GLN A 72 4.11 -15.86 9.16
N PRO A 73 2.82 -15.51 9.00
CA PRO A 73 1.83 -16.45 8.50
C PRO A 73 1.97 -16.64 6.98
N THR A 74 1.37 -17.72 6.49
CA THR A 74 1.19 -17.98 5.06
C THR A 74 -0.31 -18.05 4.75
N PRO A 75 -0.88 -17.09 4.01
CA PRO A 75 -0.23 -15.92 3.43
C PRO A 75 0.10 -14.84 4.49
N PRO A 76 1.07 -13.93 4.22
CA PRO A 76 1.40 -12.83 5.13
C PRO A 76 0.31 -11.76 5.24
N ILE A 77 -0.50 -11.61 4.19
CA ILE A 77 -1.63 -10.69 4.09
C ILE A 77 -2.76 -11.45 3.41
N ASP A 78 -3.92 -11.48 4.05
CA ASP A 78 -5.13 -12.07 3.50
C ASP A 78 -5.96 -11.00 2.77
N VAL A 79 -6.50 -11.38 1.60
CA VAL A 79 -7.38 -10.53 0.79
C VAL A 79 -8.81 -10.97 1.05
N SER A 80 -9.45 -10.35 2.03
CA SER A 80 -10.70 -10.87 2.59
C SER A 80 -11.92 -10.60 1.70
N LYS A 81 -11.95 -9.45 1.02
CA LYS A 81 -13.16 -9.02 0.29
C LYS A 81 -12.85 -7.97 -0.77
N LEU A 82 -13.52 -8.07 -1.91
CA LEU A 82 -13.70 -6.96 -2.86
C LEU A 82 -14.98 -6.18 -2.49
N THR A 83 -14.83 -4.90 -2.18
CA THR A 83 -15.89 -4.06 -1.62
C THR A 83 -16.16 -2.86 -2.54
N PHE A 84 -17.45 -2.58 -2.75
CA PHE A 84 -17.95 -1.44 -3.50
C PHE A 84 -18.84 -0.59 -2.58
N ARG A 85 -18.48 0.68 -2.42
CA ARG A 85 -19.26 1.71 -1.72
C ARG A 85 -19.41 2.91 -2.66
N SER A 86 -20.35 3.80 -2.35
CA SER A 86 -20.63 4.97 -3.21
C SER A 86 -19.38 5.78 -3.54
N GLU A 87 -18.50 6.01 -2.54
CA GLU A 87 -17.31 6.87 -2.68
C GLU A 87 -15.97 6.11 -2.70
N TRP A 88 -15.99 4.78 -2.58
CA TRP A 88 -14.77 3.98 -2.46
C TRP A 88 -14.98 2.54 -2.90
N HIS A 89 -14.10 2.08 -3.78
CA HIS A 89 -13.96 0.68 -4.18
C HIS A 89 -12.59 0.18 -3.78
N GLY A 90 -12.50 -1.07 -3.32
CA GLY A 90 -11.21 -1.62 -2.94
C GLY A 90 -11.23 -3.05 -2.45
N LEU A 91 -10.02 -3.55 -2.18
CA LEU A 91 -9.79 -4.80 -1.49
C LEU A 91 -9.64 -4.52 0.01
N GLU A 92 -10.42 -5.20 0.83
CA GLU A 92 -10.22 -5.26 2.28
C GLU A 92 -9.17 -6.31 2.59
N LEU A 93 -8.21 -5.96 3.45
CA LEU A 93 -7.05 -6.78 3.75
C LEU A 93 -6.98 -7.06 5.25
N SER A 94 -6.45 -8.22 5.64
CA SER A 94 -6.23 -8.56 7.04
C SER A 94 -4.83 -9.14 7.28
N SER A 95 -4.18 -8.68 8.34
CA SER A 95 -2.90 -9.22 8.81
C SER A 95 -2.51 -8.62 10.17
N ASP A 96 -2.75 -9.37 11.25
CA ASP A 96 -2.30 -8.99 12.59
C ASP A 96 -0.77 -9.00 12.69
N TRP A 97 -0.13 -9.91 11.95
CA TRP A 97 1.32 -9.99 11.86
C TRP A 97 1.91 -8.70 11.28
N LEU A 98 1.35 -8.21 10.17
CA LEU A 98 1.83 -6.99 9.52
C LEU A 98 1.62 -5.77 10.41
N LYS A 99 0.48 -5.67 11.11
CA LYS A 99 0.23 -4.60 12.07
C LYS A 99 1.29 -4.55 13.17
N LYS A 100 1.66 -5.72 13.73
CA LYS A 100 2.72 -5.82 14.75
C LYS A 100 4.09 -5.43 14.20
N LEU A 101 4.43 -5.88 12.99
CA LEU A 101 5.66 -5.50 12.30
C LEU A 101 5.74 -3.98 12.10
N VAL A 102 4.67 -3.36 11.59
CA VAL A 102 4.61 -1.92 11.32
C VAL A 102 4.65 -1.12 12.62
N LEU A 103 3.99 -1.59 13.67
CA LEU A 103 4.05 -0.97 14.99
C LEU A 103 5.49 -0.99 15.55
N ASP A 104 6.19 -2.12 15.44
CA ASP A 104 7.60 -2.22 15.82
C ASP A 104 8.47 -1.25 15.01
N PHE A 105 8.28 -1.17 13.69
CA PHE A 105 8.95 -0.18 12.86
C PHE A 105 8.69 1.24 13.36
N VAL A 106 7.43 1.62 13.61
CA VAL A 106 7.06 2.95 14.08
C VAL A 106 7.71 3.29 15.41
N CYS A 107 7.72 2.36 16.36
CA CYS A 107 8.32 2.56 17.69
C CYS A 107 9.85 2.71 17.62
N ASN A 108 10.52 1.98 16.71
CA ASN A 108 11.98 1.96 16.64
C ASN A 108 12.57 2.96 15.65
N ALA A 109 11.78 3.45 14.67
CA ALA A 109 12.23 4.39 13.65
C ALA A 109 12.28 5.81 14.23
N THR A 110 13.17 6.07 15.18
CA THR A 110 13.36 7.40 15.78
C THR A 110 14.12 8.32 14.82
N SER A 111 13.90 9.63 14.89
CA SER A 111 14.72 10.60 14.14
C SER A 111 14.72 11.94 14.86
N PRO A 112 15.89 12.58 15.05
CA PRO A 112 15.97 13.88 15.71
C PRO A 112 15.40 15.02 14.85
N THR A 113 15.30 14.83 13.54
CA THR A 113 14.82 15.85 12.59
C THR A 113 13.35 15.69 12.20
N ARG A 114 12.72 14.57 12.57
CA ARG A 114 11.29 14.36 12.32
C ARG A 114 10.45 15.12 13.33
N LYS A 115 9.57 15.98 12.83
CA LYS A 115 8.70 16.85 13.66
C LYS A 115 7.42 16.16 14.15
N THR A 116 6.96 15.12 13.46
CA THR A 116 5.69 14.45 13.75
C THR A 116 5.89 12.96 14.01
N PRO A 117 5.05 12.32 14.84
CA PRO A 117 5.11 10.89 15.02
C PRO A 117 4.71 10.15 13.73
N LEU A 118 5.33 8.99 13.51
CA LEU A 118 4.86 8.05 12.50
C LEU A 118 3.50 7.51 12.95
N ARG A 119 2.55 7.42 12.01
CA ARG A 119 1.18 6.98 12.31
C ARG A 119 0.94 5.64 11.60
N PRO A 120 0.89 4.50 12.31
CA PRO A 120 0.53 3.22 11.69
C PRO A 120 -0.94 3.27 11.24
N LYS A 121 -1.31 2.40 10.29
CA LYS A 121 -2.71 2.25 9.85
C LYS A 121 -3.34 1.00 10.45
N ASP A 122 -4.54 1.16 11.00
CA ASP A 122 -5.31 0.05 11.57
C ASP A 122 -6.19 -0.66 10.54
N TRP A 123 -6.77 0.11 9.61
CA TRP A 123 -7.57 -0.43 8.52
C TRP A 123 -6.69 -0.70 7.30
N LEU A 124 -6.37 -1.97 7.07
CA LEU A 124 -5.61 -2.42 5.91
C LEU A 124 -6.55 -2.60 4.72
N HIS A 125 -6.31 -1.84 3.67
CA HIS A 125 -7.06 -1.93 2.43
C HIS A 125 -6.17 -1.53 1.25
N LEU A 126 -6.59 -1.93 0.04
CA LEU A 126 -6.05 -1.45 -1.23
C LEU A 126 -7.17 -0.77 -1.99
N SER A 127 -7.01 0.52 -2.28
CA SER A 127 -8.00 1.29 -3.02
C SER A 127 -7.90 1.02 -4.53
N LEU A 128 -9.04 0.73 -5.14
CA LEU A 128 -9.20 0.59 -6.59
C LEU A 128 -9.69 1.90 -7.21
N ALA A 129 -10.67 2.54 -6.57
CA ALA A 129 -11.23 3.81 -7.01
C ALA A 129 -11.75 4.61 -5.81
N TYR A 130 -11.52 5.92 -5.82
CA TYR A 130 -12.16 6.88 -4.90
C TYR A 130 -12.00 8.31 -5.42
N GLY A 131 -12.91 9.20 -5.02
CA GLY A 131 -13.01 10.54 -5.60
C GLY A 131 -13.35 10.46 -7.10
N PHE A 132 -14.32 9.60 -7.42
CA PHE A 132 -14.93 9.46 -8.74
C PHE A 132 -16.36 10.01 -8.68
N GLU A 133 -16.93 10.40 -9.82
CA GLU A 133 -18.31 10.89 -9.88
C GLU A 133 -19.31 9.74 -9.67
N ALA A 134 -20.47 10.02 -9.06
CA ALA A 134 -21.43 8.99 -8.68
C ALA A 134 -21.92 8.15 -9.87
N GLU A 135 -22.02 8.75 -11.06
CA GLU A 135 -22.43 8.09 -12.31
C GLU A 135 -21.43 7.01 -12.76
N GLN A 136 -20.18 7.08 -12.29
CA GLN A 136 -19.12 6.12 -12.64
C GLN A 136 -19.14 4.86 -11.76
N HIS A 137 -19.98 4.84 -10.72
CA HIS A 137 -20.01 3.76 -9.73
C HIS A 137 -20.25 2.38 -10.37
N GLU A 138 -21.25 2.25 -11.24
CA GLU A 138 -21.61 0.96 -11.86
C GLU A 138 -20.55 0.49 -12.85
N ASP A 139 -19.99 1.39 -13.66
CA ASP A 139 -18.92 1.05 -14.62
C ASP A 139 -17.65 0.58 -13.90
N LEU A 140 -17.24 1.29 -12.85
CA LEU A 140 -16.08 0.93 -12.03
C LEU A 140 -16.29 -0.38 -11.28
N THR A 141 -17.52 -0.64 -10.82
CA THR A 141 -17.89 -1.89 -10.15
C THR A 141 -17.83 -3.07 -11.11
N THR A 142 -18.44 -2.94 -12.28
CA THR A 142 -18.44 -3.97 -13.32
C THR A 142 -17.02 -4.30 -13.77
N LEU A 143 -16.20 -3.29 -14.06
CA LEU A 143 -14.80 -3.48 -14.42
C LEU A 143 -14.00 -4.21 -13.34
N ALA A 144 -14.23 -3.89 -12.07
CA ALA A 144 -13.53 -4.56 -10.97
C ALA A 144 -13.94 -6.02 -10.83
N GLN A 145 -15.24 -6.32 -10.94
CA GLN A 145 -15.78 -7.68 -10.90
C GLN A 145 -15.28 -8.55 -12.05
N ASP A 146 -15.12 -7.96 -13.24
CA ASP A 146 -14.64 -8.67 -14.44
C ASP A 146 -13.14 -8.97 -14.41
N LEU A 147 -12.34 -8.10 -13.78
CA LEU A 147 -10.87 -8.13 -13.90
C LEU A 147 -10.17 -8.64 -12.65
N ILE A 148 -10.78 -8.52 -11.48
CA ILE A 148 -10.11 -8.79 -10.20
C ILE A 148 -10.72 -10.03 -9.57
N ASN A 149 -9.88 -11.03 -9.36
CA ASN A 149 -10.19 -12.20 -8.55
C ASN A 149 -9.48 -12.08 -7.19
N PRO A 150 -10.20 -11.79 -6.09
CA PRO A 150 -9.60 -11.69 -4.76
C PRO A 150 -8.95 -12.97 -4.25
N GLN A 151 -9.25 -14.13 -4.87
CA GLN A 151 -8.69 -15.43 -4.53
C GLN A 151 -7.43 -15.77 -5.33
N SER A 152 -7.01 -14.91 -6.27
CA SER A 152 -5.78 -15.12 -7.03
C SER A 152 -4.54 -15.10 -6.13
N SER A 153 -3.52 -15.83 -6.56
CA SER A 153 -2.26 -15.88 -5.82
C SER A 153 -1.63 -14.49 -5.76
N VAL A 154 -1.18 -14.10 -4.56
CA VAL A 154 -0.53 -12.81 -4.34
C VAL A 154 0.70 -12.97 -3.47
N LYS A 155 1.81 -12.41 -3.95
CA LYS A 155 3.00 -12.13 -3.15
C LYS A 155 3.00 -10.64 -2.80
N TRP A 156 3.71 -10.27 -1.74
CA TRP A 156 3.70 -8.90 -1.24
C TRP A 156 5.11 -8.39 -0.98
N GLU A 157 5.35 -7.12 -1.27
CA GLU A 157 6.58 -6.41 -0.93
C GLU A 157 6.29 -5.27 0.04
N LEU A 158 7.08 -5.15 1.11
CA LEU A 158 7.20 -3.88 1.82
C LEU A 158 8.02 -2.92 0.98
N ARG A 159 7.46 -1.74 0.72
CA ARG A 159 8.15 -0.70 -0.04
C ARG A 159 8.22 0.59 0.75
N PHE A 160 9.42 1.16 0.84
CA PHE A 160 9.65 2.48 1.41
C PHE A 160 9.79 3.51 0.29
N TYR A 161 8.90 4.49 0.30
CA TYR A 161 8.77 5.47 -0.77
C TYR A 161 9.03 6.90 -0.29
N GLN A 162 9.53 7.71 -1.22
CA GLN A 162 9.50 9.16 -1.18
C GLN A 162 8.61 9.68 -2.31
N GLN A 163 7.67 10.56 -1.97
CA GLN A 163 6.91 11.36 -2.92
C GLN A 163 7.58 12.74 -3.07
N HIS A 164 7.84 13.14 -4.31
CA HIS A 164 8.39 14.45 -4.66
C HIS A 164 7.29 15.48 -4.89
N LEU A 165 7.66 16.76 -4.91
CA LEU A 165 6.70 17.87 -5.07
C LEU A 165 5.98 17.88 -6.42
N ASP A 166 6.63 17.34 -7.45
CA ASP A 166 6.09 17.16 -8.80
C ASP A 166 5.21 15.91 -8.94
N GLY A 167 4.98 15.18 -7.84
CA GLY A 167 4.21 13.94 -7.82
C GLY A 167 5.00 12.70 -8.23
N ALA A 168 6.28 12.83 -8.60
CA ALA A 168 7.14 11.69 -8.88
C ALA A 168 7.42 10.88 -7.61
N TRP A 169 7.77 9.61 -7.79
CA TRP A 169 8.03 8.67 -6.70
C TRP A 169 9.43 8.07 -6.79
N THR A 170 10.11 7.96 -5.65
CA THR A 170 11.34 7.17 -5.50
C THR A 170 11.09 6.04 -4.52
N CYS A 171 11.34 4.81 -4.96
CA CYS A 171 11.34 3.63 -4.09
C CYS A 171 12.74 3.44 -3.53
N HIS A 172 12.92 3.67 -2.23
CA HIS A 172 14.22 3.56 -1.55
C HIS A 172 14.53 2.14 -1.08
N GLN A 173 13.51 1.30 -0.88
CA GLN A 173 13.68 -0.08 -0.44
C GLN A 173 12.50 -0.94 -0.88
N ARG A 174 12.78 -2.19 -1.27
CA ARG A 174 11.81 -3.26 -1.50
C ARG A 174 12.22 -4.47 -0.68
N LEU A 175 11.33 -5.02 0.13
CA LEU A 175 11.57 -6.23 0.92
C LEU A 175 10.44 -7.22 0.65
N GLN A 176 10.77 -8.42 0.17
CA GLN A 176 9.77 -9.47 -0.03
C GLN A 176 9.18 -9.90 1.31
N LEU A 177 7.86 -9.96 1.38
CA LEU A 177 7.17 -10.59 2.50
C LEU A 177 7.16 -12.11 2.32
N THR A 178 6.98 -12.65 1.13
CA THR A 178 7.06 -14.10 0.90
C THR A 178 8.50 -14.57 0.68
N GLU A 179 8.77 -15.84 0.98
CA GLU A 179 10.00 -16.53 0.53
C GLU A 179 9.95 -16.84 -0.98
#